data_AF-A0A2R6K1G7-F1
#
_entry.id   AF-A0A2R6K1G7-F1
#
_cell.length_a   1.000
_cell.length_b   1.000
_cell.length_c   1.000
_cell.angle_alpha   90.00
_cell.angle_beta   90.00
_cell.angle_gamma   90.00
#
_symmetry.space_group_name_H-M   'P 1'
#
loop_
_entity.id
_entity.type
_entity.pdbx_description
1 polymer ?
#
loop_
_entity_poly.entity_id
_entity_poly.type
_entity_poly.pdbx_seq_one_letter_code
_entity_poly.pdbx_strand_id
1 'polypeptide(L)'
;MSEGDMRRISETLMDEPHVQGRRVSVRQVYALVEERDVDPGTVADRYDLDVADVYHALAYYHDHPREMRDVERARGDAMADFRASIDRPEDVNPDTA
;
A
#
# COMPACT_ATOMS: atom_id res chain seq x y z
N MET A 1 -18.12 17.00 -13.48
CA MET A 1 -17.81 15.69 -12.90
C MET A 1 -17.95 14.68 -14.02
N SER A 2 -16.85 14.29 -14.65
CA SER A 2 -16.85 13.38 -15.81
C SER A 2 -16.52 11.97 -15.33
N GLU A 3 -17.06 10.92 -15.96
CA GLU A 3 -16.91 9.50 -15.56
C GLU A 3 -15.45 8.99 -15.46
N GLY A 4 -14.45 9.75 -15.93
CA GLY A 4 -13.03 9.50 -15.69
C GLY A 4 -12.53 9.85 -14.28
N ASP A 5 -13.33 10.59 -13.51
CA ASP A 5 -13.06 11.12 -12.16
C ASP A 5 -13.61 10.19 -11.05
N MET A 6 -14.25 9.06 -11.42
CA MET A 6 -14.94 8.16 -10.50
C MET A 6 -14.10 6.98 -9.98
N ARG A 7 -13.01 6.61 -10.65
CA ARG A 7 -12.12 5.55 -10.16
C ARG A 7 -10.90 6.17 -9.49
N ARG A 8 -11.02 6.38 -8.19
CA ARG A 8 -9.89 6.79 -7.33
C ARG A 8 -8.90 5.67 -7.07
N ILE A 9 -9.33 4.42 -7.27
CA ILE A 9 -8.52 3.22 -7.09
C ILE A 9 -8.37 2.49 -8.43
N SER A 10 -7.15 2.08 -8.73
CA SER A 10 -6.72 1.39 -9.96
C SER A 10 -5.89 0.15 -9.62
N GLU A 11 -5.74 -0.72 -10.62
CA GLU A 11 -4.90 -1.93 -10.59
C GLU A 11 -3.91 -1.96 -11.77
N THR A 12 -3.75 -0.85 -12.50
CA THR A 12 -2.97 -0.84 -13.75
C THR A 12 -1.47 -0.61 -13.57
N LEU A 13 -1.03 0.15 -12.54
CA LEU A 13 0.40 0.50 -12.35
C LEU A 13 1.15 -0.42 -11.39
N MET A 14 0.42 -1.18 -10.56
CA MET A 14 0.96 -2.05 -9.53
C MET A 14 0.14 -3.32 -9.46
N ASP A 15 0.74 -4.39 -8.95
CA ASP A 15 0.09 -5.69 -8.74
C ASP A 15 -0.88 -5.68 -7.53
N GLU A 16 -1.05 -4.53 -6.87
CA GLU A 16 -2.00 -4.30 -5.77
C GLU A 16 -2.85 -3.04 -6.02
N PRO A 17 -4.09 -2.98 -5.47
CA PRO A 17 -4.96 -1.81 -5.60
C PRO A 17 -4.29 -0.53 -5.09
N HIS A 18 -4.41 0.55 -5.85
CA HIS A 18 -3.69 1.79 -5.59
C HIS A 18 -4.41 3.03 -6.04
N VAL A 19 -4.02 4.17 -5.47
CA VAL A 19 -4.58 5.46 -5.87
C VAL A 19 -4.30 5.71 -7.35
N GLN A 20 -5.34 6.09 -8.10
CA GLN A 20 -5.29 6.26 -9.55
C GLN A 20 -4.14 7.19 -9.96
N GLY A 21 -3.30 6.73 -10.88
CA GLY A 21 -2.14 7.49 -11.36
C GLY A 21 -0.97 7.59 -10.37
N ARG A 22 -1.05 6.93 -9.21
CA ARG A 22 -0.06 7.01 -8.13
C ARG A 22 0.42 5.61 -7.75
N ARG A 23 1.72 5.47 -7.48
CA ARG A 23 2.30 4.23 -6.94
C ARG A 23 2.21 4.21 -5.41
N VAL A 24 1.01 4.45 -4.90
CA VAL A 24 0.69 4.46 -3.47
C VAL A 24 -0.48 3.52 -3.28
N SER A 25 -0.23 2.37 -2.66
CA SER A 25 -1.24 1.33 -2.56
C SER A 25 -2.24 1.61 -1.45
N VAL A 26 -3.43 1.03 -1.60
CA VAL A 26 -4.48 1.04 -0.58
C VAL A 26 -3.95 0.49 0.75
N ARG A 27 -3.20 -0.62 0.68
CA ARG A 27 -2.52 -1.25 1.81
C ARG A 27 -1.56 -0.28 2.53
N GLN A 28 -0.75 0.45 1.76
CA GLN A 28 0.19 1.43 2.32
C GLN A 28 -0.53 2.58 3.02
N VAL A 29 -1.62 3.08 2.44
CA VAL A 29 -2.44 4.13 3.06
C VAL A 29 -3.01 3.63 4.38
N TYR A 30 -3.61 2.43 4.39
CA TYR A 30 -4.13 1.80 5.61
C TYR A 30 -3.06 1.66 6.70
N ALA A 31 -1.89 1.11 6.36
CA ALA A 31 -0.80 0.91 7.30
C ALA A 31 -0.26 2.23 7.90
N LEU A 32 -0.33 3.34 7.15
CA LEU A 32 0.09 4.63 7.67
C LEU A 32 -0.97 5.23 8.60
N VAL A 33 -2.22 5.24 8.18
CA VAL A 33 -3.28 5.93 8.91
C VAL A 33 -3.73 5.11 10.12
N GLU A 34 -4.08 3.85 9.93
CA GLU A 34 -4.75 3.04 10.95
C GLU A 34 -3.75 2.29 11.85
N GLU A 35 -2.62 1.82 11.30
CA GLU A 35 -1.63 1.07 12.10
C GLU A 35 -0.57 1.98 12.75
N ARG A 36 -0.26 3.11 12.12
CA ARG A 36 0.78 4.05 12.57
C ARG A 36 0.24 5.39 13.04
N ASP A 37 -1.08 5.55 13.08
CA ASP A 37 -1.78 6.77 13.55
C ASP A 37 -1.31 8.04 12.83
N VAL A 38 -0.92 7.92 11.55
CA VAL A 38 -0.53 9.09 10.75
C VAL A 38 -1.78 9.77 10.25
N ASP A 39 -1.92 11.07 10.55
CA ASP A 39 -3.02 11.89 10.08
C ASP A 39 -3.23 11.78 8.54
N PRO A 40 -4.47 11.57 8.05
CA PRO A 40 -4.75 11.46 6.61
C PRO A 40 -4.28 12.66 5.78
N GLY A 41 -4.35 13.88 6.33
CA GLY A 41 -3.82 15.08 5.67
C GLY A 41 -2.30 15.02 5.52
N THR A 42 -1.60 14.54 6.56
CA THR A 42 -0.14 14.31 6.50
C THR A 42 0.23 13.25 5.45
N VAL A 43 -0.57 12.19 5.28
CA VAL A 43 -0.37 11.21 4.21
C VAL A 43 -0.59 11.86 2.85
N ALA A 44 -1.66 12.64 2.70
CA ALA A 44 -1.96 13.36 1.47
C ALA A 44 -0.81 14.29 1.05
N ASP A 45 -0.33 15.13 1.96
CA ASP A 45 0.79 16.04 1.73
C ASP A 45 2.07 15.30 1.35
N ARG A 46 2.40 14.20 2.07
CA ARG A 46 3.64 13.45 1.84
C ARG A 46 3.68 12.79 0.47
N TYR A 47 2.55 12.33 -0.02
CA TYR A 47 2.45 11.58 -1.27
C TYR A 47 1.85 12.37 -2.43
N ASP A 48 1.61 13.68 -2.23
CA ASP A 48 0.98 14.57 -3.20
C ASP A 48 -0.36 14.01 -3.69
N LEU A 49 -1.22 13.62 -2.75
CA LEU A 49 -2.56 13.08 -3.01
C LEU A 49 -3.63 14.10 -2.63
N ASP A 50 -4.82 13.98 -3.23
CA ASP A 50 -5.99 14.63 -2.65
C ASP A 50 -6.35 13.88 -1.34
N VAL A 51 -6.70 14.62 -0.28
CA VAL A 51 -7.11 13.99 0.98
C VAL A 51 -8.35 13.09 0.81
N ALA A 52 -9.22 13.40 -0.15
CA ALA A 52 -10.34 12.54 -0.52
C ALA A 52 -9.88 11.20 -1.09
N ASP A 53 -8.75 11.14 -1.81
CA ASP A 53 -8.18 9.89 -2.31
C ASP A 53 -7.66 9.02 -1.17
N VAL A 54 -7.09 9.64 -0.12
CA VAL A 54 -6.67 8.94 1.10
C VAL A 54 -7.88 8.29 1.78
N TYR A 55 -8.95 9.06 2.04
CA TYR A 55 -10.16 8.49 2.64
C TYR A 55 -10.84 7.44 1.74
N HIS A 56 -10.80 7.62 0.43
CA HIS A 56 -11.35 6.63 -0.50
C HIS A 56 -10.53 5.33 -0.52
N ALA A 57 -9.20 5.42 -0.37
CA ALA A 57 -8.37 4.24 -0.21
C ALA A 57 -8.69 3.50 1.11
N LEU A 58 -8.90 4.22 2.22
CA LEU A 58 -9.32 3.63 3.49
C LEU A 58 -10.68 2.94 3.36
N ALA A 59 -11.66 3.59 2.73
CA ALA A 59 -12.96 2.99 2.45
C ALA A 59 -12.83 1.72 1.61
N TYR A 60 -12.02 1.77 0.53
CA TYR A 60 -11.76 0.61 -0.32
C TYR A 60 -11.18 -0.56 0.50
N TYR A 61 -10.19 -0.31 1.36
CA TYR A 61 -9.58 -1.34 2.21
C TYR A 61 -10.64 -2.09 3.04
N HIS A 62 -11.51 -1.34 3.70
CA HIS A 62 -12.54 -1.90 4.58
C HIS A 62 -13.67 -2.60 3.81
N ASP A 63 -14.00 -2.14 2.61
CA ASP A 63 -15.00 -2.77 1.75
C ASP A 63 -14.49 -4.06 1.07
N HIS A 64 -13.16 -4.23 0.95
CA HIS A 64 -12.53 -5.34 0.23
C HIS A 64 -11.61 -6.21 1.12
N PRO A 65 -12.06 -6.70 2.29
CA PRO A 65 -11.17 -7.36 3.26
C PRO A 65 -10.62 -8.72 2.78
N ARG A 66 -11.23 -9.36 1.78
CA ARG A 66 -10.71 -10.59 1.17
C ARG A 66 -9.51 -10.31 0.28
N GLU A 67 -9.70 -9.39 -0.65
CA GLU A 67 -8.66 -8.90 -1.57
C GLU A 67 -7.46 -8.35 -0.81
N MET A 68 -7.70 -7.52 0.21
CA MET A 68 -6.60 -6.99 1.03
C MET A 68 -5.81 -8.08 1.76
N ARG A 69 -6.44 -9.16 2.23
CA ARG A 69 -5.72 -10.32 2.80
C ARG A 69 -4.88 -11.07 1.78
N ASP A 70 -5.35 -11.16 0.54
CA ASP A 70 -4.61 -11.82 -0.52
C ASP A 70 -3.40 -10.97 -0.96
N VAL A 71 -3.56 -9.64 -1.02
CA VAL A 71 -2.48 -8.68 -1.23
C VAL A 71 -1.41 -8.80 -0.13
N GLU A 72 -1.81 -8.80 1.15
CA GLU A 72 -0.87 -8.96 2.27
C GLU A 72 -0.09 -10.28 2.20
N ARG A 73 -0.78 -11.38 1.85
CA ARG A 73 -0.13 -12.68 1.68
C ARG A 73 0.86 -12.68 0.53
N ALA A 74 0.45 -12.23 -0.65
CA ALA A 74 1.29 -12.19 -1.84
C ALA A 74 2.56 -11.35 -1.59
N ARG A 75 2.42 -10.22 -0.88
CA ARG A 75 3.55 -9.40 -0.47
C ARG A 75 4.47 -10.13 0.52
N GLY A 76 3.90 -10.82 1.51
CA GLY A 76 4.64 -11.61 2.49
C GLY A 76 5.48 -12.70 1.82
N ASP A 77 4.86 -13.44 0.90
CA ASP A 77 5.51 -14.51 0.13
C ASP A 77 6.64 -13.94 -0.74
N ALA A 78 6.36 -12.89 -1.51
CA ALA A 78 7.37 -12.24 -2.35
C ALA A 78 8.56 -11.69 -1.54
N MET A 79 8.31 -11.14 -0.35
CA MET A 79 9.37 -10.67 0.54
C MET A 79 10.19 -11.82 1.12
N ALA A 80 9.55 -12.92 1.52
CA ALA A 80 10.22 -14.11 2.05
C ALA A 80 11.11 -14.75 0.98
N ASP A 81 10.59 -14.93 -0.23
CA ASP A 81 11.33 -15.46 -1.37
C ASP A 81 12.52 -14.57 -1.72
N PHE A 82 12.30 -13.25 -1.80
CA PHE A 82 13.37 -12.29 -2.03
C PHE A 82 14.43 -12.38 -0.93
N ARG A 83 14.03 -12.44 0.33
CA ARG A 83 14.94 -12.52 1.49
C ARG A 83 15.80 -13.78 1.46
N ALA A 84 15.26 -14.90 0.99
CA ALA A 84 15.95 -16.18 0.83
C ALA A 84 16.92 -16.17 -0.37
N SER A 85 16.65 -15.38 -1.40
CA SER A 85 17.50 -15.26 -2.60
C SER A 85 18.76 -14.38 -2.41
N ILE A 86 18.79 -13.54 -1.36
CA ILE A 86 19.91 -12.65 -1.11
C ILE A 86 21.10 -13.45 -0.56
N ASP A 87 22.20 -13.46 -1.29
CA ASP A 87 23.50 -13.93 -0.80
C ASP A 87 24.11 -12.88 0.14
N ARG A 88 24.18 -13.22 1.44
CA ARG A 88 24.64 -12.31 2.49
C ARG A 88 26.02 -12.73 3.00
N PRO A 89 26.95 -11.78 3.20
CA PRO A 89 28.17 -12.04 3.96
C PRO A 89 27.85 -12.54 5.37
N GLU A 90 28.67 -13.46 5.88
CA GLU A 90 28.52 -14.13 7.17
C GLU A 90 28.43 -13.18 8.39
N ASP A 91 29.05 -12.00 8.31
CA ASP A 91 29.06 -11.00 9.38
C ASP A 91 27.87 -10.01 9.35
N VAL A 92 26.92 -10.17 8.41
CA VAL A 92 25.80 -9.22 8.24
C VAL A 92 24.46 -9.94 8.40
N ASN A 93 23.86 -9.80 9.59
CA ASN A 93 22.52 -10.30 9.88
C ASN A 93 21.53 -9.17 10.23
N PRO A 94 20.53 -8.88 9.37
CA PRO A 94 19.56 -7.80 9.60
C PRO A 94 18.55 -8.05 10.73
N ASP A 95 18.43 -9.28 11.25
CA ASP A 95 17.51 -9.61 12.36
C ASP A 95 18.17 -9.53 13.74
N THR A 96 19.46 -9.15 13.79
CA THR A 96 20.24 -9.09 15.04
C THR A 96 20.36 -7.66 15.60
N ALA A 97 19.63 -6.69 15.01
CA ALA A 97 19.63 -5.28 15.40
C ALA A 97 18.65 -4.94 16.52
#